data_AF-A4EAR4-F1
#
_entry.id   AF-A4EAR4-F1
#
_cell.length_a   1.000
_cell.length_b   1.000
_cell.length_c   1.000
_cell.angle_alpha   90.00
_cell.angle_beta   90.00
_cell.angle_gamma   90.00
#
_symmetry.space_group_name_H-M   'P 1'
#
loop_
_entity.id
_entity.type
_entity.pdbx_description
1 polymer ?
#
loop_
_entity_poly.entity_id
_entity_poly.type
_entity_poly.pdbx_seq_one_letter_code
_entity_poly.pdbx_strand_id
1 'polypeptide(L)'
;MNLYDAVLAILEKRRVLKAIPHQEERRGTQRVLEDVAKFASPEKVAAYILEQTEPHAPGDVVLLTGAGEVFPFFRIHTLLHCMLADFDEVPVVAAYPGSFNGSSFQLFNRLPADNYYRAIDIS
;
A
#
# COMPACT_ATOMS: atom_id res chain seq x y z
N MET A 1 -0.83 1.73 10.64
CA MET A 1 0.40 1.91 9.84
C MET A 1 0.09 2.76 8.62
N ASN A 2 0.90 3.80 8.37
CA ASN A 2 0.84 4.55 7.12
C ASN A 2 1.61 3.79 6.02
N LEU A 3 0.97 3.60 4.87
CA LEU A 3 1.55 2.86 3.74
C LEU A 3 2.74 3.57 3.10
N TYR A 4 2.77 4.90 3.09
CA TYR A 4 3.89 5.67 2.57
C TYR A 4 5.14 5.49 3.44
N ASP A 5 4.97 5.53 4.77
CA ASP A 5 6.07 5.26 5.71
C ASP A 5 6.63 3.85 5.53
N ALA A 6 5.75 2.86 5.30
CA ALA A 6 6.17 1.48 5.00
C ALA A 6 7.01 1.41 3.71
N VAL A 7 6.59 2.12 2.65
CA VAL A 7 7.36 2.22 1.41
C VAL A 7 8.73 2.86 1.66
N LEU A 8 8.78 3.98 2.38
CA LEU A 8 10.04 4.65 2.72
C LEU A 8 10.98 3.74 3.52
N ALA A 9 10.45 3.01 4.50
CA ALA A 9 11.23 2.06 5.30
C ALA A 9 11.84 0.95 4.43
N ILE A 10 11.08 0.41 3.47
CA ILE A 10 11.58 -0.61 2.53
C ILE A 10 12.70 -0.04 1.64
N LEU A 11 12.54 1.19 1.16
CA LEU A 11 13.55 1.86 0.32
C LEU A 11 14.82 2.20 1.10
N GLU A 12 14.70 2.59 2.37
CA GLU A 12 15.83 2.84 3.27
C GLU A 12 16.56 1.54 3.60
N LYS A 13 15.84 0.43 3.90
CA LYS A 13 16.42 -0.90 4.12
C LYS A 13 17.21 -1.39 2.91
N ARG A 14 16.77 -1.04 1.69
CA ARG A 14 17.47 -1.30 0.42
C ARG A 14 18.62 -0.32 0.12
N ARG A 15 18.80 0.72 0.93
CA ARG A 15 19.78 1.82 0.72
C ARG A 15 19.59 2.57 -0.61
N VAL A 16 18.38 2.59 -1.16
CA VAL A 16 18.07 3.29 -2.41
C VAL A 16 17.39 4.63 -2.18
N LEU A 17 16.78 4.85 -1.01
CA LEU A 17 16.00 6.06 -0.73
C LEU A 17 16.80 7.35 -0.95
N LYS A 18 18.04 7.42 -0.43
CA LYS A 18 18.92 8.59 -0.60
C LYS A 18 19.36 8.84 -2.04
N ALA A 19 19.32 7.82 -2.90
CA ALA A 19 19.71 7.95 -4.30
C ALA A 19 18.54 8.44 -5.18
N ILE A 20 17.29 8.35 -4.71
CA ILE A 20 16.10 8.66 -5.51
C ILE A 20 16.12 10.10 -6.07
N PRO A 21 16.40 11.16 -5.30
CA PRO A 21 16.39 12.52 -5.84
C PRO A 21 17.36 12.70 -7.01
N HIS A 22 18.58 12.16 -6.87
CA HIS A 22 19.57 12.20 -7.92
C HIS A 22 19.19 11.34 -9.14
N GLN A 23 18.52 10.20 -8.93
CA GLN A 23 18.01 9.39 -10.04
C GLN A 23 16.87 10.10 -10.77
N GLU A 24 16.02 10.83 -10.06
CA GLU A 24 14.91 11.59 -10.64
C GLU A 24 15.44 12.70 -11.56
N GLU A 25 16.43 13.48 -11.11
CA GLU A 25 17.10 14.50 -11.93
C GLU A 25 17.70 13.93 -13.22
N ARG A 26 18.26 12.71 -13.16
CA ARG A 26 18.99 12.11 -14.28
C ARG A 26 18.13 11.29 -15.23
N ARG A 27 17.11 10.61 -14.71
CA ARG A 27 16.32 9.62 -15.46
C ARG A 27 14.85 10.02 -15.61
N GLY A 28 14.42 11.05 -14.91
CA GLY A 28 13.05 11.54 -14.87
C GLY A 28 12.15 10.79 -13.89
N THR A 29 11.07 11.46 -13.49
CA THR A 29 10.08 10.96 -12.52
C THR A 29 9.47 9.62 -12.91
N GLN A 30 9.15 9.39 -14.19
CA GLN A 30 8.53 8.14 -14.64
C GLN A 30 9.39 6.91 -14.32
N ARG A 31 10.72 7.03 -14.49
CA ARG A 31 11.65 5.93 -14.23
C ARG A 31 11.74 5.63 -12.73
N VAL A 32 11.75 6.68 -11.92
CA VAL A 32 11.77 6.56 -10.45
C VAL A 32 10.49 5.92 -9.94
N LEU A 33 9.33 6.28 -10.48
CA LEU A 33 8.05 5.64 -10.13
C LEU A 33 8.09 4.13 -10.38
N GLU A 34 8.59 3.70 -11.55
CA GLU A 34 8.76 2.28 -11.88
C GLU A 34 9.72 1.56 -10.93
N ASP A 35 10.83 2.21 -10.57
CA ASP A 35 11.83 1.64 -9.67
C ASP A 35 11.27 1.50 -8.25
N VAL A 36 10.58 2.53 -7.74
CA VAL A 36 9.90 2.47 -6.43
C VAL A 36 8.84 1.38 -6.40
N ALA A 37 8.00 1.27 -7.44
CA ALA A 37 6.98 0.23 -7.54
C ALA A 37 7.59 -1.20 -7.53
N LYS A 38 8.78 -1.37 -8.12
CA LYS A 38 9.51 -2.65 -8.06
C LYS A 38 10.15 -2.90 -6.70
N PHE A 39 10.72 -1.88 -6.07
CA PHE A 39 11.40 -2.02 -4.79
C PHE A 39 10.43 -2.26 -3.63
N ALA A 40 9.30 -1.57 -3.64
CA ALA A 40 8.20 -1.66 -2.68
C ALA A 40 6.92 -2.17 -3.37
N SER A 41 7.01 -3.37 -3.95
CA SER A 41 5.83 -4.03 -4.53
C SER A 41 4.80 -4.38 -3.45
N PRO A 42 3.51 -4.56 -3.79
CA PRO A 42 2.45 -4.89 -2.83
C PRO A 42 2.81 -6.06 -1.91
N GLU A 43 3.46 -7.10 -2.43
CA GLU A 43 3.88 -8.28 -1.68
C GLU A 43 4.94 -7.93 -0.63
N LYS A 44 5.90 -7.07 -0.99
CA LYS A 44 6.96 -6.62 -0.07
C LYS A 44 6.40 -5.70 1.01
N VAL A 45 5.42 -4.88 0.65
CA VAL A 45 4.72 -4.01 1.60
C VAL A 45 3.87 -4.86 2.55
N ALA A 46 3.12 -5.85 2.07
CA ALA A 46 2.37 -6.79 2.91
C ALA A 46 3.29 -7.54 3.88
N ALA A 47 4.40 -8.11 3.38
CA ALA A 47 5.38 -8.82 4.21
C ALA A 47 6.03 -7.89 5.26
N TYR A 48 6.30 -6.62 4.90
CA TYR A 48 6.80 -5.64 5.85
C TYR A 48 5.75 -5.32 6.92
N ILE A 49 4.48 -5.11 6.56
CA ILE A 49 3.40 -4.86 7.53
C ILE A 49 3.26 -6.06 8.47
N LEU A 50 3.36 -7.29 7.95
CA LEU A 50 3.33 -8.50 8.76
C LEU A 50 4.47 -8.52 9.78
N GLU A 51 5.72 -8.33 9.33
CA GLU A 51 6.91 -8.25 10.19
C GLU A 51 6.79 -7.18 11.29
N GLN A 52 6.07 -6.08 11.03
CA GLN A 52 5.90 -4.98 11.99
C GLN A 52 4.68 -5.14 12.90
N THR A 53 3.75 -6.04 12.59
CA THR A 53 2.51 -6.22 13.36
C THR A 53 2.47 -7.54 14.13
N GLU A 54 3.33 -8.50 13.78
CA GLU A 54 3.48 -9.75 14.53
C GLU A 54 4.19 -9.59 15.89
N PRO A 55 3.90 -10.45 16.88
CA PRO A 55 2.83 -11.46 16.85
C PRO A 55 1.45 -10.82 17.09
N HIS A 56 0.43 -11.38 16.45
CA HIS A 56 -0.96 -10.95 16.64
C HIS A 56 -1.58 -11.59 17.89
N ALA A 57 -2.43 -10.83 18.58
CA ALA A 57 -3.28 -11.31 19.67
C ALA A 57 -4.76 -11.28 19.29
N PRO A 58 -5.61 -12.16 19.87
CA PRO A 58 -7.05 -12.12 19.64
C PRO A 58 -7.64 -10.75 19.99
N GLY A 59 -8.29 -10.12 19.02
CA GLY A 59 -8.88 -8.78 19.15
C GLY A 59 -8.03 -7.65 18.55
N ASP A 60 -6.83 -7.94 18.06
CA ASP A 60 -6.03 -6.97 17.33
C ASP A 60 -6.69 -6.57 16.00
N VAL A 61 -6.41 -5.36 15.53
CA VAL A 61 -6.88 -4.82 14.25
C VAL A 61 -5.75 -4.07 13.58
N VAL A 62 -5.49 -4.39 12.31
CA VAL A 62 -4.48 -3.67 11.52
C VAL A 62 -5.16 -2.52 10.77
N LEU A 63 -4.91 -1.29 11.24
CA LEU A 63 -5.37 -0.08 10.57
C LEU A 63 -4.33 0.41 9.56
N LEU A 64 -4.69 0.47 8.28
CA LEU A 64 -3.90 1.02 7.18
C LEU A 64 -4.34 2.44 6.86
N THR A 65 -3.39 3.36 6.71
CA THR A 65 -3.62 4.75 6.30
C THR A 65 -2.68 5.15 5.16
N GLY A 66 -2.85 6.33 4.56
CA GLY A 66 -1.95 6.81 3.50
C GLY A 66 -2.16 6.14 2.13
N ALA A 67 -3.35 5.56 1.89
CA ALA A 67 -3.70 4.95 0.60
C ALA A 67 -3.57 5.92 -0.60
N GLY A 68 -3.81 7.21 -0.38
CA GLY A 68 -3.63 8.25 -1.40
C GLY A 68 -2.17 8.67 -1.60
N GLU A 69 -1.31 8.49 -0.60
CA GLU A 69 0.11 8.89 -0.62
C GLU A 69 0.98 7.89 -1.38
N VAL A 70 0.59 6.61 -1.36
CA VAL A 70 1.28 5.55 -2.11
C VAL A 70 0.84 5.44 -3.57
N PHE A 71 -0.16 6.21 -3.99
CA PHE A 71 -0.50 6.33 -5.40
C PHE A 71 0.52 7.25 -6.10
N PRO A 72 1.13 6.85 -7.24
CA PRO A 72 0.76 5.74 -8.12
C PRO A 72 1.64 4.48 -8.01
N PHE A 73 2.44 4.29 -6.95
CA PHE A 73 3.38 3.15 -6.83
C PHE A 73 2.68 1.79 -6.90
N PHE A 74 1.54 1.66 -6.20
CA PHE A 74 0.65 0.50 -6.29
C PHE A 74 -0.79 0.87 -5.94
N ARG A 75 -1.71 -0.05 -6.20
CA ARG A 75 -3.13 0.10 -5.85
C ARG A 75 -3.41 -0.57 -4.51
N ILE A 76 -4.30 0.01 -3.69
CA ILE A 76 -4.59 -0.59 -2.38
C ILE A 76 -5.24 -1.98 -2.50
N HIS A 77 -6.06 -2.22 -3.53
CA HIS A 77 -6.70 -3.53 -3.71
C HIS A 77 -5.68 -4.64 -3.98
N THR A 78 -4.56 -4.36 -4.65
CA THR A 78 -3.50 -5.36 -4.85
C THR A 78 -2.80 -5.65 -3.54
N LEU A 79 -2.56 -4.63 -2.70
CA LEU A 79 -2.00 -4.84 -1.36
C LEU A 79 -2.93 -5.67 -0.49
N LEU A 80 -4.21 -5.32 -0.41
CA LEU A 80 -5.19 -6.05 0.39
C LEU A 80 -5.31 -7.52 -0.06
N HIS A 81 -5.26 -7.78 -1.37
CA HIS A 81 -5.22 -9.15 -1.89
C HIS A 81 -3.97 -9.91 -1.43
N CYS A 82 -2.79 -9.29 -1.44
CA CYS A 82 -1.56 -9.92 -0.92
C CYS A 82 -1.67 -10.23 0.59
N MET A 83 -2.37 -9.39 1.36
CA MET A 83 -2.54 -9.59 2.79
C MET A 83 -3.53 -10.72 3.13
N LEU A 84 -4.43 -11.11 2.22
CA LEU A 84 -5.42 -12.17 2.49
C LEU A 84 -4.77 -13.52 2.86
N ALA A 85 -3.56 -13.81 2.37
CA ALA A 85 -2.90 -15.09 2.65
C ALA A 85 -2.34 -15.18 4.08
N ASP A 86 -1.91 -14.06 4.65
CA ASP A 86 -1.11 -14.03 5.89
C ASP A 86 -1.85 -13.37 7.08
N PHE A 87 -2.99 -12.71 6.84
CA PHE A 87 -3.75 -11.96 7.86
C PHE A 87 -5.09 -12.63 8.23
N ASP A 88 -5.21 -13.95 8.08
CA ASP A 88 -6.47 -14.70 8.33
C ASP A 88 -7.02 -14.51 9.76
N GLU A 89 -6.15 -14.32 10.75
CA GLU A 89 -6.54 -14.19 12.17
C GLU A 89 -6.78 -12.74 12.61
N VAL A 90 -6.44 -11.74 11.78
CA VAL A 90 -6.53 -10.31 12.16
C VAL A 90 -7.26 -9.47 11.11
N PRO A 91 -8.35 -8.79 11.49
CA PRO A 91 -9.05 -7.89 10.59
C PRO A 91 -8.17 -6.72 10.15
N VAL A 92 -8.13 -6.47 8.84
CA VAL A 92 -7.46 -5.32 8.22
C VAL A 92 -8.49 -4.26 7.85
N VAL A 93 -8.30 -3.04 8.39
CA VAL A 93 -9.14 -1.87 8.09
C VAL A 93 -8.29 -0.85 7.35
N ALA A 94 -8.78 -0.32 6.23
CA ALA A 94 -8.04 0.66 5.44
C ALA A 94 -8.80 2.00 5.35
N ALA A 95 -8.15 3.08 5.80
CA ALA A 95 -8.62 4.44 5.57
C ALA A 95 -8.33 4.84 4.11
N TYR A 96 -9.39 5.07 3.33
CA TYR A 96 -9.30 5.29 1.90
C TYR A 96 -9.90 6.64 1.49
N PRO A 97 -9.12 7.61 0.95
CA PRO A 97 -9.61 8.92 0.56
C PRO A 97 -10.32 8.84 -0.81
N GLY A 98 -11.58 8.42 -0.79
CA GLY A 98 -12.38 8.19 -1.99
C GLY A 98 -13.72 7.56 -1.68
N SER A 99 -14.28 6.84 -2.64
CA SER A 99 -15.50 6.04 -2.46
C SER A 99 -15.25 4.57 -2.78
N PHE A 100 -16.00 3.71 -2.10
CA PHE A 100 -16.06 2.29 -2.37
C PHE A 100 -17.51 1.93 -2.66
N ASN A 101 -17.79 1.36 -3.83
CA ASN A 101 -19.15 1.04 -4.27
C ASN A 101 -19.51 -0.45 -4.07
N GLY A 102 -18.90 -1.11 -3.09
CA GLY A 102 -19.10 -2.54 -2.82
C GLY A 102 -18.31 -3.48 -3.75
N SER A 103 -17.73 -2.97 -4.84
CA SER A 103 -16.97 -3.78 -5.81
C SER A 103 -15.68 -3.14 -6.28
N SER A 104 -15.55 -1.82 -6.24
CA SER A 104 -14.40 -1.10 -6.78
C SER A 104 -14.06 0.12 -5.93
N PHE A 105 -12.78 0.45 -5.87
CA PHE A 105 -12.27 1.63 -5.17
C PHE A 105 -12.05 2.78 -6.15
N GLN A 106 -12.65 3.94 -5.88
CA GLN A 106 -12.42 5.18 -6.64
C GLN A 106 -11.57 6.14 -5.83
N LEU A 107 -10.27 6.20 -6.12
CA LEU A 107 -9.38 7.13 -5.42
C LEU A 107 -9.72 8.58 -5.77
N PHE A 108 -9.88 9.43 -4.76
CA PHE A 108 -10.23 10.84 -4.87
C PHE A 108 -11.54 11.13 -5.65
N ASN A 109 -12.40 10.15 -5.90
CA ASN A 109 -13.60 10.25 -6.76
C ASN A 109 -13.31 10.84 -8.16
N ARG A 110 -12.07 10.71 -8.65
CA ARG A 110 -11.61 11.30 -9.92
C ARG A 110 -10.96 10.30 -10.84
N LEU A 111 -10.36 9.24 -10.29
CA LEU A 111 -9.80 8.17 -11.09
C LEU A 111 -10.90 7.16 -11.45
N PRO A 112 -10.94 6.66 -12.69
CA PRO A 112 -11.88 5.61 -13.07
C PRO A 112 -11.74 4.43 -12.12
N ALA A 113 -12.88 3.89 -11.69
CA ALA A 113 -12.94 2.64 -10.94
C ALA A 113 -12.33 1.55 -11.83
N ASP A 114 -11.22 0.98 -11.39
CA ASP A 114 -10.64 -0.19 -12.03
C ASP A 114 -10.42 -1.26 -10.96
N ASN A 115 -10.91 -2.45 -11.27
CA ASN A 115 -10.79 -3.71 -10.54
C ASN A 115 -11.80 -3.99 -9.41
N TYR A 116 -12.21 -5.27 -9.42
CA TYR A 116 -13.11 -5.94 -8.50
C TYR A 116 -12.34 -6.33 -7.22
N TYR A 117 -12.66 -5.71 -6.09
CA TYR A 117 -12.20 -6.13 -4.77
C TYR A 117 -13.38 -6.13 -3.80
N ARG A 118 -13.57 -7.23 -3.08
CA ARG A 118 -14.68 -7.42 -2.16
C ARG A 118 -14.27 -6.96 -0.76
N ALA A 119 -14.48 -5.68 -0.47
CA ALA A 119 -14.45 -5.15 0.88
C ALA A 119 -15.87 -4.99 1.44
N ILE A 120 -15.98 -4.87 2.76
CA ILE A 120 -17.22 -4.45 3.44
C ILE A 120 -17.04 -2.98 3.80
N ASP A 121 -17.96 -2.14 3.35
CA ASP A 121 -18.02 -0.75 3.82
C ASP A 121 -18.56 -0.73 5.25
N ILE A 122 -17.89 -0.01 6.14
CA ILE A 122 -18.23 0.13 7.56
C ILE A 122 -18.66 1.56 7.92
N SER A 123 -18.84 2.41 6.92
CA SER A 123 -19.25 3.82 7.05
C SER A 123 -20.73 3.97 7.41
#